data_AF-A0AAP8HUU7-F1
#
_entry.id   AF-A0AAP8HUU7-F1
#
_cell.length_a   1.000
_cell.length_b   1.000
_cell.length_c   1.000
_cell.angle_alpha   90.00
_cell.angle_beta   90.00
_cell.angle_gamma   90.00
#
_symmetry.space_group_name_H-M   'P 1'
#
loop_
_entity.id
_entity.type
_entity.pdbx_description
1 polymer ?
#
loop_
_entity_poly.entity_id
_entity_poly.type
_entity_poly.pdbx_seq_one_letter_code
_entity_poly.pdbx_strand_id
1 'polypeptide(L)'
;SADLKLHDYAHSESSVLNYGLPSLSQRIPINTDPLTLARHIQRIITSFEPRLDPKTIRVVPVVNERQSYVLAILFDIYGTCSLPGDEMLVNLRIALDYSCGAVHVFD
;
A
#
# COMPACT_ATOMS: atom_id res chain seq x y z
N SER A 1 -16.06 15.66 0.39
CA SER A 1 -15.07 14.60 0.09
C SER A 1 -13.86 14.78 0.98
N ALA A 2 -13.44 13.74 1.68
CA ALA A 2 -12.13 13.67 2.35
C ALA A 2 -11.04 13.19 1.38
N ASP A 3 -11.20 13.52 0.09
CA ASP A 3 -10.14 13.36 -0.89
C ASP A 3 -9.23 14.56 -0.65
N LEU A 4 -8.17 14.33 0.14
CA LEU A 4 -7.13 15.32 0.34
C LEU A 4 -6.55 15.54 -1.07
N LYS A 5 -6.94 16.64 -1.73
CA LYS A 5 -6.44 17.04 -3.06
C LYS A 5 -4.97 17.47 -2.96
N LEU A 6 -4.11 16.56 -2.50
CA LEU A 6 -2.69 16.83 -2.24
C LEU A 6 -1.89 16.97 -3.53
N HIS A 7 -2.46 16.57 -4.69
CA HIS A 7 -1.82 16.80 -5.98
C HIS A 7 -1.57 18.30 -6.26
N ASP A 8 -2.40 19.18 -5.67
CA ASP A 8 -2.25 20.63 -5.79
C ASP A 8 -1.19 21.19 -4.83
N TYR A 9 -0.71 20.37 -3.88
CA TYR A 9 0.19 20.75 -2.80
C TYR A 9 1.32 19.72 -2.65
N ALA A 10 2.33 19.80 -3.54
CA ALA A 10 3.44 18.85 -3.61
C ALA A 10 4.14 18.58 -2.25
N HIS A 11 4.28 19.60 -1.40
CA HIS A 11 4.88 19.45 -0.07
C HIS A 11 4.01 18.67 0.92
N SER A 12 2.70 18.60 0.69
CA SER A 12 1.77 17.87 1.54
C SER A 12 1.72 16.38 1.21
N GLU A 13 1.98 15.98 -0.04
CA GLU A 13 2.00 14.57 -0.50
C GLU A 13 3.08 13.74 0.20
N SER A 14 4.25 14.33 0.48
CA SER A 14 5.35 13.67 1.20
C SER A 14 5.35 13.95 2.71
N SER A 15 4.35 14.67 3.22
CA SER A 15 4.25 15.01 4.64
C SER A 15 3.50 13.93 5.42
N VAL A 16 3.55 14.00 6.75
CA VAL A 16 2.79 13.11 7.63
C VAL A 16 1.27 13.18 7.43
N LEU A 17 0.76 14.21 6.75
CA LEU A 17 -0.66 14.30 6.36
C LEU A 17 -1.05 13.18 5.38
N ASN A 18 -0.09 12.63 4.64
CA ASN A 18 -0.29 11.52 3.72
C ASN A 18 0.28 10.18 4.27
N TYR A 19 0.55 10.10 5.58
CA TYR A 19 1.05 8.88 6.19
C TYR A 19 -0.05 7.81 6.25
N GLY A 20 0.32 6.55 5.97
CA GLY A 20 -0.61 5.43 5.90
C GLY A 20 -1.34 5.41 4.55
N LEU A 21 -2.63 5.03 4.54
CA LEU A 21 -3.46 5.01 3.33
C LEU A 21 -4.69 5.92 3.50
N PRO A 22 -4.54 7.25 3.61
CA PRO A 22 -5.62 8.14 4.04
C PRO A 22 -6.81 8.15 3.07
N SER A 23 -6.55 8.05 1.77
CA SER A 23 -7.57 7.95 0.72
C SER A 23 -8.43 6.69 0.84
N LEU A 24 -7.97 5.70 1.60
CA LEU A 24 -8.67 4.43 1.85
C LEU A 24 -9.42 4.42 3.18
N SER A 25 -9.37 5.49 3.98
CA SER A 25 -10.11 5.60 5.27
C SER A 25 -11.64 5.67 5.10
N GLN A 26 -12.14 5.61 3.87
CA GLN A 26 -13.54 5.56 3.46
C GLN A 26 -13.72 4.42 2.44
N ARG A 27 -14.96 4.08 2.08
CA ARG A 27 -15.26 3.06 1.04
C ARG A 27 -14.46 3.33 -0.24
N ILE A 28 -13.61 2.39 -0.63
CA ILE A 28 -12.90 2.44 -1.91
C ILE A 28 -13.95 2.14 -2.99
N PRO A 29 -14.02 2.94 -4.08
CA PRO A 29 -14.91 2.64 -5.18
C PRO A 29 -14.64 1.22 -5.71
N ILE A 30 -15.70 0.43 -5.86
CA ILE A 30 -15.65 -0.98 -6.32
C ILE A 30 -14.90 -1.12 -7.67
N ASN A 31 -14.82 -0.04 -8.45
CA ASN A 31 -14.17 0.00 -9.77
C ASN A 31 -12.72 0.51 -9.74
N THR A 32 -12.08 0.57 -8.58
CA THR A 32 -10.67 1.03 -8.50
C THR A 32 -9.75 -0.04 -9.10
N ASP A 33 -8.95 0.36 -10.09
CA ASP A 33 -7.93 -0.51 -10.70
C ASP A 33 -6.90 -0.97 -9.65
N PRO A 34 -6.79 -2.28 -9.35
CA PRO A 34 -5.84 -2.82 -8.38
C PRO A 34 -4.39 -2.42 -8.68
N LEU A 35 -4.02 -2.24 -9.95
CA LEU A 35 -2.67 -1.84 -10.32
C LEU A 35 -2.39 -0.39 -9.93
N THR A 36 -3.38 0.49 -10.07
CA THR A 36 -3.28 1.88 -9.63
C THR A 36 -3.13 1.96 -8.11
N LEU A 37 -3.85 1.12 -7.38
CA LEU A 37 -3.72 1.01 -5.92
C LEU A 37 -2.36 0.44 -5.50
N ALA A 38 -1.84 -0.57 -6.19
CA ALA A 38 -0.50 -1.11 -5.95
C ALA A 38 0.59 -0.04 -6.10
N ARG A 39 0.52 0.79 -7.15
CA ARG A 39 1.45 1.92 -7.34
C ARG A 39 1.34 2.93 -6.20
N HIS A 40 0.13 3.19 -5.70
CA HIS A 40 -0.11 4.11 -4.60
C HIS A 40 0.51 3.58 -3.29
N ILE A 41 0.25 2.31 -2.95
CA ILE A 41 0.84 1.63 -1.80
C ILE A 41 2.38 1.65 -1.91
N GLN A 42 2.94 1.34 -3.09
CA GLN A 42 4.38 1.37 -3.31
C GLN A 42 4.98 2.76 -3.04
N ARG A 43 4.31 3.83 -3.51
CA ARG A 43 4.75 5.21 -3.26
C ARG A 43 4.76 5.54 -1.77
N ILE A 44 3.69 5.19 -1.06
CA ILE A 44 3.59 5.41 0.39
C ILE A 44 4.71 4.69 1.15
N ILE A 45 4.92 3.39 0.88
CA ILE A 45 5.98 2.62 1.55
C ILE A 45 7.34 3.24 1.24
N THR A 46 7.60 3.62 -0.01
CA THR A 46 8.84 4.28 -0.41
C THR A 46 9.06 5.62 0.31
N SER A 47 7.99 6.38 0.56
CA SER A 47 8.08 7.69 1.21
C SER A 47 8.21 7.61 2.73
N PHE A 48 7.62 6.60 3.36
CA PHE A 48 7.43 6.58 4.82
C PHE A 48 8.05 5.38 5.54
N GLU A 49 8.58 4.37 4.83
CA GLU A 49 9.26 3.22 5.44
C GLU A 49 10.76 3.22 5.07
N PRO A 50 11.59 4.06 5.73
CA PRO A 50 12.99 4.29 5.36
C PRO A 50 13.90 3.08 5.59
N ARG A 51 13.43 2.04 6.30
CA ARG A 51 14.20 0.82 6.53
C ARG A 51 14.20 -0.10 5.31
N LEU A 52 13.26 0.06 4.38
CA LEU A 52 13.23 -0.68 3.13
C LEU A 52 14.00 0.07 2.04
N ASP A 53 14.80 -0.63 1.22
CA ASP A 53 15.45 -0.02 0.06
C ASP A 53 14.38 0.35 -1.01
N PRO A 54 14.19 1.64 -1.33
CA PRO A 54 13.24 2.10 -2.34
C PRO A 54 13.33 1.38 -3.68
N LYS A 55 14.53 0.93 -4.07
CA LYS A 55 14.80 0.29 -5.36
C LYS A 55 14.32 -1.15 -5.42
N THR A 56 14.12 -1.79 -4.26
CA THR A 56 13.72 -3.20 -4.18
C THR A 56 12.25 -3.37 -3.84
N ILE A 57 11.57 -2.32 -3.38
CA ILE A 57 10.13 -2.36 -3.07
C ILE A 57 9.32 -2.70 -4.33
N ARG A 58 8.52 -3.75 -4.25
CA ARG A 58 7.53 -4.13 -5.27
C ARG A 58 6.21 -4.45 -4.60
N VAL A 59 5.13 -3.92 -5.17
CA VAL A 59 3.75 -4.22 -4.72
C VAL A 59 2.99 -4.81 -5.90
N VAL A 60 2.46 -6.01 -5.71
CA VAL A 60 1.81 -6.79 -6.77
C VAL A 60 0.38 -7.14 -6.34
N PRO A 61 -0.66 -6.72 -7.08
CA PRO A 61 -2.01 -7.17 -6.80
C PRO A 61 -2.12 -8.67 -7.10
N VAL A 62 -2.69 -9.43 -6.17
CA VAL A 62 -2.90 -10.87 -6.36
C VAL A 62 -4.23 -11.08 -7.08
N VAL A 63 -4.14 -11.44 -8.36
CA VAL A 63 -5.31 -11.83 -9.16
C VAL A 63 -5.47 -13.34 -9.01
N ASN A 64 -6.38 -13.76 -8.14
CA ASN A 64 -6.65 -15.17 -7.96
C ASN A 64 -8.04 -15.50 -8.47
N GLU A 65 -8.12 -16.30 -9.53
CA GLU A 65 -9.37 -16.77 -10.14
C GLU A 65 -10.23 -17.60 -9.15
N ARG A 66 -9.66 -18.01 -8.02
CA ARG A 66 -10.30 -18.86 -6.99
C ARG A 66 -10.41 -18.24 -5.58
N GLN A 67 -10.13 -16.96 -5.38
CA GLN A 67 -10.31 -16.34 -4.05
C GLN A 67 -11.61 -15.56 -3.91
N SER A 68 -12.47 -16.07 -3.03
CA SER A 68 -13.72 -15.47 -2.58
C SER A 68 -13.53 -14.47 -1.43
N TYR A 69 -12.55 -13.56 -1.50
CA TYR A 69 -12.56 -12.40 -0.60
C TYR A 69 -13.52 -11.37 -1.17
N VAL A 70 -14.81 -11.55 -0.89
CA VAL A 70 -15.91 -10.75 -1.45
C VAL A 70 -15.79 -9.25 -1.12
N LEU A 71 -14.89 -8.86 -0.20
CA LEU A 71 -14.72 -7.48 0.25
C LEU A 71 -13.26 -7.01 0.35
N ALA A 72 -12.27 -7.79 -0.10
CA ALA A 72 -10.87 -7.40 0.03
C ALA A 72 -10.02 -7.70 -1.21
N ILE A 73 -9.07 -6.79 -1.49
CA ILE A 73 -8.05 -6.96 -2.53
C ILE A 73 -6.75 -7.35 -1.85
N LEU A 74 -6.09 -8.38 -2.37
CA LEU A 74 -4.82 -8.86 -1.84
C LEU A 74 -3.64 -8.22 -2.59
N PHE A 75 -2.59 -7.90 -1.85
CA PHE A 75 -1.32 -7.43 -2.41
C PHE A 75 -0.16 -8.18 -1.79
N ASP A 76 0.74 -8.66 -2.64
CA ASP A 76 2.06 -9.15 -2.21
C ASP A 76 3.05 -7.98 -2.26
N ILE A 77 3.78 -7.80 -1.16
CA ILE A 77 4.75 -6.74 -0.97
C ILE A 77 6.12 -7.38 -0.75
N TYR A 78 7.08 -6.99 -1.60
CA TYR A 78 8.45 -7.44 -1.56
C TYR A 78 9.38 -6.26 -1.31
N GLY A 79 10.50 -6.51 -0.63
CA GLY A 79 11.58 -5.54 -0.50
C GLY A 79 12.79 -6.12 0.23
N THR A 80 13.86 -5.35 0.29
CA THR A 80 15.02 -5.61 1.15
C THR A 80 14.99 -4.61 2.30
N CYS A 81 15.04 -5.10 3.53
CA CYS A 81 15.16 -4.29 4.73
C CYS A 81 16.64 -4.19 5.12
N SER A 82 17.16 -2.97 5.22
CA SER A 82 18.51 -2.71 5.68
C SER A 82 18.46 -2.35 7.16
N LEU A 83 18.79 -3.31 8.01
CA LEU A 83 18.96 -3.08 9.44
C LEU A 83 20.46 -3.01 9.76
N PRO A 84 20.89 -2.30 10.82
CA PRO A 84 22.30 -2.25 11.19
C PRO A 84 22.86 -3.67 11.42
N GLY A 85 23.71 -4.12 10.49
CA GLY A 85 24.37 -5.43 10.56
C GLY A 85 23.65 -6.59 9.85
N ASP A 86 22.51 -6.35 9.19
CA ASP A 86 21.79 -7.40 8.45
C ASP A 86 20.97 -6.86 7.26
N GLU A 87 20.90 -7.65 6.18
CA GLU A 87 20.00 -7.41 5.05
C GLU A 87 18.98 -8.54 4.98
N MET A 88 17.71 -8.20 5.25
CA MET A 88 16.64 -9.18 5.29
C MET A 88 15.70 -8.99 4.10
N LEU A 89 15.35 -10.08 3.43
CA LEU A 89 14.25 -10.08 2.46
C LEU A 89 12.92 -10.00 3.20
N VAL A 90 12.12 -9.01 2.84
CA VAL A 90 10.75 -8.86 3.32
C VAL A 90 9.82 -9.35 2.20
N ASN A 91 8.97 -10.30 2.56
CA ASN A 91 7.87 -10.76 1.73
C ASN A 91 6.66 -10.86 2.65
N LEU A 92 5.65 -10.04 2.41
CA LEU A 92 4.42 -10.02 3.19
C LEU A 92 3.23 -9.89 2.27
N ARG A 93 2.10 -10.45 2.70
CA ARG A 93 0.83 -10.28 2.01
C ARG A 93 -0.07 -9.39 2.84
N ILE A 94 -0.75 -8.46 2.20
CA ILE A 94 -1.82 -7.70 2.83
C ILE A 94 -3.17 -7.98 2.18
N ALA A 95 -4.23 -7.97 2.98
CA ALA A 95 -5.60 -7.82 2.51
C ALA A 95 -6.08 -6.41 2.83
N LEU A 96 -6.52 -5.71 1.79
CA LEU A 96 -7.14 -4.40 1.92
C LEU A 96 -8.65 -4.55 1.77
N ASP A 97 -9.38 -4.32 2.85
CA ASP A 97 -10.84 -4.27 2.87
C ASP A 97 -11.34 -2.97 2.26
N TYR A 98 -12.00 -3.03 1.10
CA TYR A 98 -12.49 -1.82 0.43
C TYR A 98 -13.78 -1.26 1.02
N SER A 99 -14.44 -1.98 1.92
CA SER A 99 -15.66 -1.52 2.60
C SER A 99 -15.36 -0.52 3.72
N CYS A 100 -14.18 -0.62 4.35
CA CYS A 100 -13.81 0.20 5.50
C CYS A 100 -12.34 0.66 5.54
N GLY A 101 -11.51 0.29 4.57
CA GLY A 101 -10.10 0.68 4.52
C GLY A 101 -9.17 -0.11 5.43
N ALA A 102 -9.67 -1.17 6.07
CA ALA A 102 -8.86 -1.98 6.98
C ALA A 102 -7.78 -2.75 6.21
N VAL A 103 -6.58 -2.82 6.79
CA VAL A 103 -5.45 -3.60 6.26
C VAL A 103 -5.14 -4.74 7.22
N HIS A 104 -5.14 -5.96 6.72
CA HIS A 104 -4.69 -7.15 7.44
C HIS A 104 -3.37 -7.62 6.84
N VAL A 105 -2.40 -7.95 7.70
CA VAL A 105 -1.07 -8.44 7.29
C VAL A 105 -0.99 -9.93 7.57
N PHE A 106 -0.46 -10.68 6.60
CA PHE A 106 -0.13 -12.09 6.71
C PHE A 106 1.38 -12.25 6.56
N ASP A 107 1.98 -13.02 7.46
CA ASP A 107 3.40 -13.39 7.51
C ASP A 107 3.67 -14.63 6.63
#